data_AF-A0A6I2UE04-F1
#
_entry.id   AF-A0A6I2UE04-F1
#
_cell.length_a   1.000
_cell.length_b   1.000
_cell.length_c   1.000
_cell.angle_alpha   90.00
_cell.angle_beta   90.00
_cell.angle_gamma   90.00
#
_symmetry.space_group_name_H-M   'P 1'
#
loop_
_entity.id
_entity.type
_entity.pdbx_description
1 polymer ?
#
loop_
_entity_poly.entity_id
_entity_poly.type
_entity_poly.pdbx_seq_one_letter_code
_entity_poly.pdbx_strand_id
1 'polypeptide(L)'
;HRPLMDNSTIKTVTISRTPTGKYYVSILVEYENQILAIIPENFLGLDFAMHGLYAASDEADADYPTFLRKAEKKLAKAQRKLSKRQKGSHNRDKQRLHVARLHEKIANQRRDFLHKKSCYLADRYDVIGIEDISVKNMAKHKKGGKFSFGKSVADNGWNMFTNMLDYKLAWQGKKLVKIDKWYPSSQLCHVCGYQNQETKDLSVRDWNCPKCGSRHNRDKNAAINIREEARRISA
;
A
#
# COMPACT_ATOMS: atom_id res chain seq x y z
N HIS A 1 -17.13 -16.35 13.76
CA HIS A 1 -17.48 -14.97 13.36
C HIS A 1 -17.31 -14.05 14.57
N ARG A 2 -16.95 -12.77 14.40
CA ARG A 2 -16.92 -11.82 15.53
C ARG A 2 -18.36 -11.52 15.95
N PRO A 3 -18.68 -11.50 17.26
CA PRO A 3 -20.00 -11.07 17.72
C PRO A 3 -20.23 -9.60 17.35
N LEU A 4 -21.49 -9.21 17.24
CA LEU A 4 -21.86 -7.80 17.16
C LEU A 4 -21.61 -7.16 18.53
N MET A 5 -21.24 -5.88 18.52
CA MET A 5 -21.10 -5.12 19.76
C MET A 5 -22.48 -4.95 20.42
N ASP A 6 -22.49 -4.84 21.74
CA ASP A 6 -23.70 -4.55 22.50
C ASP A 6 -24.30 -3.20 22.06
N ASN A 7 -25.63 -3.08 22.08
CA ASN A 7 -26.39 -1.91 21.63
C ASN A 7 -26.16 -1.49 20.16
N SER A 8 -25.69 -2.41 19.32
CA SER A 8 -25.45 -2.12 17.91
C SER A 8 -26.72 -2.22 17.07
N THR A 9 -26.85 -1.33 16.08
CA THR A 9 -27.97 -1.29 15.13
C THR A 9 -27.49 -1.67 13.73
N ILE A 10 -28.13 -2.66 13.11
CA ILE A 10 -27.87 -3.01 11.71
C ILE A 10 -28.49 -1.94 10.81
N LYS A 11 -27.67 -1.27 10.00
CA LYS A 11 -28.12 -0.22 9.07
C LYS A 11 -28.39 -0.76 7.67
N THR A 12 -27.53 -1.63 7.17
CA THR A 12 -27.66 -2.18 5.81
C THR A 12 -27.08 -3.58 5.74
N VAL A 13 -27.73 -4.46 4.99
CA VAL A 13 -27.19 -5.78 4.63
C VAL A 13 -27.02 -5.83 3.12
N THR A 14 -25.78 -5.90 2.67
CA THR A 14 -25.45 -5.99 1.25
C THR A 14 -25.06 -7.42 0.90
N ILE A 15 -25.85 -8.05 0.05
CA ILE A 15 -25.55 -9.37 -0.51
C ILE A 15 -24.88 -9.17 -1.87
N SER A 16 -23.72 -9.79 -2.06
CA SER A 16 -22.99 -9.74 -3.32
C SER A 16 -22.59 -11.13 -3.78
N ARG A 17 -22.54 -11.31 -5.11
CA ARG A 17 -22.08 -12.55 -5.73
C ARG A 17 -20.89 -12.26 -6.62
N THR A 18 -19.81 -13.01 -6.42
CA THR A 18 -18.63 -12.94 -7.28
C THR A 18 -18.86 -13.65 -8.61
N PRO A 19 -18.09 -13.32 -9.66
CA PRO A 19 -18.12 -14.05 -10.93
C PRO A 19 -17.77 -15.54 -10.80
N THR A 20 -17.13 -15.95 -9.70
CA THR A 20 -16.83 -17.35 -9.39
C THR A 20 -17.99 -18.10 -8.75
N GLY A 21 -19.08 -17.41 -8.42
CA GLY A 21 -20.29 -17.96 -7.82
C GLY A 21 -20.35 -17.86 -6.30
N LYS A 22 -19.31 -17.34 -5.63
CA LYS A 22 -19.30 -17.17 -4.17
C LYS A 22 -20.20 -16.00 -3.75
N TYR A 23 -20.99 -16.21 -2.70
CA TYR A 23 -21.80 -15.18 -2.06
C TYR A 23 -21.07 -14.59 -0.85
N TYR A 24 -21.20 -13.28 -0.68
CA TYR A 24 -20.73 -12.55 0.50
C TYR A 24 -21.88 -11.71 1.04
N VAL A 25 -21.99 -11.67 2.35
CA VAL A 25 -22.92 -10.80 3.07
C VAL A 25 -22.09 -9.80 3.87
N SER A 26 -22.28 -8.52 3.59
CA SER A 26 -21.68 -7.42 4.35
C SER A 26 -22.77 -6.75 5.17
N ILE A 27 -22.61 -6.77 6.49
CA ILE A 27 -23.55 -6.16 7.43
C ILE A 27 -22.92 -4.87 7.93
N LEU A 28 -23.50 -3.73 7.57
CA LEU A 28 -23.13 -2.42 8.10
C LEU A 28 -23.84 -2.22 9.43
N VAL A 29 -23.06 -1.95 10.47
CA VAL A 29 -23.53 -1.85 11.84
C VAL A 29 -23.08 -0.50 12.40
N GLU A 30 -24.01 0.19 13.04
CA GLU A 30 -23.76 1.41 13.80
C GLU A 30 -23.77 1.06 15.29
N TYR A 31 -22.76 1.53 16.02
CA TYR A 31 -22.65 1.37 17.46
C TYR A 31 -21.78 2.49 18.01
N GLU A 32 -21.94 2.80 19.29
CA GLU A 32 -21.07 3.75 19.97
C GLU A 32 -19.67 3.13 20.12
N ASN A 33 -18.66 3.81 19.57
CA ASN A 33 -17.28 3.36 19.64
C ASN A 33 -16.40 4.48 20.20
N GLN A 34 -16.11 4.42 21.50
CA GLN A 34 -15.25 5.38 22.17
C GLN A 34 -13.79 4.97 21.99
N ILE A 35 -13.17 5.45 20.91
CA ILE A 35 -11.74 5.26 20.70
C ILE A 35 -10.99 6.39 21.40
N LEU A 36 -10.22 6.05 22.43
CA LEU A 36 -9.36 7.00 23.12
C LEU A 36 -8.06 7.18 22.35
N ALA A 37 -7.68 8.43 22.09
CA ALA A 37 -6.36 8.72 21.53
C ALA A 37 -5.27 8.34 22.52
N ILE A 38 -4.18 7.76 22.02
CA ILE A 38 -3.01 7.45 22.84
C ILE A 38 -1.99 8.58 22.79
N ILE A 39 -1.14 8.65 23.82
CA ILE A 39 0.09 9.45 23.77
C ILE A 39 1.12 8.63 22.96
N PRO A 40 1.59 9.12 21.81
CA PRO A 40 2.43 8.32 20.92
C PRO A 40 3.87 8.24 21.40
N GLU A 41 4.43 7.02 21.46
CA GLU A 41 5.83 6.77 21.83
C GLU A 41 6.63 6.24 20.64
N ASN A 42 6.00 5.39 19.83
CA ASN A 42 6.65 4.68 18.73
C ASN A 42 6.25 5.26 17.37
N PHE A 43 7.25 5.73 16.62
CA PHE A 43 7.07 6.40 15.34
C PHE A 43 7.74 5.60 14.23
N LEU A 44 7.09 5.52 13.06
CA LEU A 44 7.68 4.94 11.86
C LEU A 44 7.47 5.85 10.66
N GLY A 45 8.47 5.96 9.78
CA GLY A 45 8.31 6.58 8.48
C GLY A 45 8.36 5.53 7.38
N LEU A 46 7.45 5.64 6.41
CA LEU A 46 7.41 4.76 5.24
C LEU A 46 7.53 5.60 3.96
N ASP A 47 8.62 5.38 3.23
CA ASP A 47 8.80 5.92 1.88
C ASP A 47 8.27 4.92 0.83
N PHE A 48 7.63 5.40 -0.22
CA PHE A 48 7.04 4.54 -1.24
C PHE A 48 8.11 3.89 -2.12
N ALA A 49 8.06 2.56 -2.25
CA ALA A 49 8.99 1.82 -3.11
C ALA A 49 8.28 1.22 -4.33
N MET A 50 8.62 1.68 -5.54
CA MET A 50 7.98 1.21 -6.78
C MET A 50 8.20 -0.29 -7.06
N HIS A 51 9.37 -0.82 -6.69
CA HIS A 51 9.74 -2.23 -6.87
C HIS A 51 9.46 -3.09 -5.62
N GLY A 52 9.04 -2.45 -4.52
CA GLY A 52 8.63 -3.07 -3.27
C GLY A 52 7.21 -2.65 -2.92
N LEU A 53 6.96 -2.41 -1.63
CA LEU A 53 5.80 -1.72 -1.08
C LEU A 53 6.26 -0.40 -0.45
N TYR A 54 7.25 -0.45 0.46
CA TYR A 54 7.87 0.70 1.09
C TYR A 54 9.33 0.42 1.49
N ALA A 55 10.10 1.50 1.67
CA ALA A 55 11.27 1.54 2.54
C ALA A 55 10.89 2.10 3.91
N ALA A 56 11.40 1.53 5.00
CA ALA A 56 10.99 1.89 6.36
C ALA A 56 12.13 2.52 7.16
N SER A 57 11.83 3.41 8.11
CA SER A 57 12.85 4.06 8.95
C SER A 57 13.54 3.07 9.91
N ASP A 58 12.76 2.27 10.64
CA ASP A 58 13.27 1.39 11.72
C ASP A 58 12.80 -0.06 11.59
N GLU A 59 12.25 -0.40 10.43
CA GLU A 59 11.80 -1.74 10.09
C GLU A 59 12.52 -2.25 8.85
N ALA A 60 12.34 -3.54 8.60
CA ALA A 60 12.70 -4.11 7.31
C ALA A 60 11.81 -3.51 6.21
N ASP A 61 12.46 -3.17 5.09
CA ASP A 61 11.76 -2.77 3.88
C ASP A 61 10.80 -3.88 3.44
N ALA A 62 9.64 -3.50 2.92
CA ALA A 62 8.65 -4.46 2.46
C ALA A 62 8.80 -4.68 0.97
N ASP A 63 9.36 -5.83 0.58
CA ASP A 63 9.22 -6.31 -0.80
C ASP A 63 7.79 -6.72 -1.09
N TYR A 64 7.30 -6.38 -2.28
CA TYR A 64 5.99 -6.83 -2.73
C TYR A 64 6.14 -8.20 -3.43
N PRO A 65 5.37 -9.26 -3.05
CA PRO A 65 5.61 -10.63 -3.52
C PRO A 65 5.38 -10.91 -5.03
N THR A 66 5.21 -9.87 -5.85
CA THR A 66 4.99 -9.90 -7.31
C THR A 66 3.96 -10.93 -7.77
N PHE A 67 2.86 -11.05 -7.02
CA PHE A 67 1.81 -12.06 -7.26
C PHE A 67 1.26 -12.01 -8.68
N LEU A 68 1.02 -10.81 -9.22
CA LEU A 68 0.56 -10.65 -10.60
C LEU A 68 1.61 -11.18 -11.57
N ARG A 69 2.87 -10.77 -11.44
CA ARG A 69 3.96 -11.22 -12.33
C ARG A 69 4.11 -12.74 -12.36
N LYS A 70 4.00 -13.39 -11.20
CA LYS A 70 4.03 -14.87 -11.10
C LYS A 70 2.84 -15.51 -11.83
N ALA A 71 1.65 -14.90 -11.76
CA ALA A 71 0.43 -15.43 -12.36
C ALA A 71 0.22 -15.02 -13.83
N GLU A 72 0.94 -14.03 -14.34
CA GLU A 72 0.74 -13.41 -15.66
C GLU A 72 0.77 -14.40 -16.81
N LYS A 73 1.78 -15.27 -16.87
CA LYS A 73 1.89 -16.28 -17.94
C LYS A 73 0.66 -17.18 -17.97
N LYS A 74 0.18 -17.60 -16.79
CA LYS A 74 -1.01 -18.44 -16.65
C LYS A 74 -2.27 -17.69 -17.05
N LEU A 75 -2.40 -16.44 -16.61
CA LEU A 75 -3.54 -15.58 -16.91
C LEU A 75 -3.64 -15.27 -18.42
N ALA A 76 -2.52 -14.91 -19.05
CA ALA A 76 -2.45 -14.63 -20.48
C ALA A 76 -2.84 -15.86 -21.31
N LYS A 77 -2.35 -17.05 -20.93
CA LYS A 77 -2.73 -18.32 -21.59
C LYS A 77 -4.23 -18.60 -21.43
N ALA A 78 -4.78 -18.36 -20.25
CA ALA A 78 -6.21 -18.54 -19.97
C ALA A 78 -7.09 -17.55 -20.73
N GLN A 79 -6.69 -16.28 -20.83
CA GLN A 79 -7.39 -15.25 -21.59
C GLN A 79 -7.34 -15.52 -23.11
N ARG A 80 -6.18 -15.94 -23.65
CA ARG A 80 -6.06 -16.34 -25.06
C ARG A 80 -6.93 -17.55 -25.40
N LYS A 81 -7.04 -18.52 -24.48
CA LYS A 81 -8.00 -19.61 -24.64
C LYS A 81 -9.43 -19.09 -24.67
N LEU A 82 -9.79 -18.18 -23.76
CA LEU A 82 -11.14 -17.60 -23.70
C LEU A 82 -11.51 -16.86 -25.00
N SER A 83 -10.61 -16.06 -25.54
CA SER A 83 -10.87 -15.26 -26.75
C SER A 83 -11.13 -16.11 -27.99
N LYS A 84 -10.53 -17.31 -28.06
CA LYS A 84 -10.73 -18.27 -29.15
C LYS A 84 -11.99 -19.13 -29.02
N ARG A 85 -12.73 -19.06 -27.90
CA ARG A 85 -13.95 -19.86 -27.71
C ARG A 85 -15.18 -19.11 -28.24
N GLN A 86 -16.09 -19.85 -28.86
CA GLN A 86 -17.34 -19.32 -29.41
C GLN A 86 -18.18 -18.64 -28.33
N LYS A 87 -18.63 -17.40 -28.61
CA LYS A 87 -19.53 -16.64 -27.74
C LYS A 87 -20.82 -17.43 -27.49
N GLY A 88 -21.31 -17.43 -26.26
CA GLY A 88 -22.50 -18.19 -25.84
C GLY A 88 -22.29 -19.69 -25.63
N SER A 89 -21.15 -20.28 -26.01
CA SER A 89 -20.92 -21.72 -25.80
C SER A 89 -20.63 -22.05 -24.33
N HIS A 90 -21.10 -23.21 -23.88
CA HIS A 90 -20.81 -23.75 -22.54
C HIS A 90 -19.30 -23.86 -22.25
N ASN A 91 -18.49 -24.17 -23.27
CA ASN A 91 -17.03 -24.23 -23.16
C ASN A 91 -16.41 -22.85 -22.92
N ARG A 92 -16.99 -21.79 -23.49
CA ARG A 92 -16.56 -20.42 -23.20
C ARG A 92 -16.89 -20.03 -21.77
N ASP A 93 -18.06 -20.41 -21.27
CA ASP A 93 -18.46 -20.09 -19.90
C ASP A 93 -17.58 -20.78 -18.85
N LYS A 94 -17.25 -22.06 -19.06
CA LYS A 94 -16.25 -22.78 -18.26
C LYS A 94 -14.91 -22.04 -18.24
N GLN A 95 -14.45 -21.57 -19.40
CA GLN A 95 -13.18 -20.84 -19.50
C GLN A 95 -13.25 -19.44 -18.86
N ARG A 96 -14.37 -18.74 -18.98
CA ARG A 96 -14.62 -17.45 -18.32
C ARG A 96 -14.51 -17.60 -16.82
N LEU A 97 -15.12 -18.64 -16.26
CA LEU A 97 -15.06 -18.97 -14.84
C LEU A 97 -13.63 -19.29 -14.38
N HIS A 98 -12.86 -20.00 -15.21
CA HIS A 98 -11.45 -20.26 -14.93
C HIS A 98 -10.62 -18.96 -14.87
N VAL A 99 -10.82 -18.03 -15.81
CA VAL A 99 -10.17 -16.72 -15.79
C VAL A 99 -10.57 -15.93 -14.55
N ALA A 100 -11.87 -15.92 -14.20
CA ALA A 100 -12.37 -15.26 -12.99
C ALA A 100 -11.71 -15.82 -11.71
N ARG A 101 -11.56 -17.14 -11.58
CA ARG A 101 -10.88 -17.79 -10.45
C ARG A 101 -9.42 -17.38 -10.33
N LEU A 102 -8.71 -17.20 -11.46
CA LEU A 102 -7.33 -16.72 -11.45
C LEU A 102 -7.24 -15.27 -10.96
N HIS A 103 -8.10 -14.39 -11.45
CA HIS A 103 -8.17 -13.00 -10.97
C HIS A 103 -8.50 -12.93 -9.48
N GLU A 104 -9.50 -13.70 -9.03
CA GLU A 104 -9.88 -13.78 -7.62
C GLU A 104 -8.71 -14.23 -6.74
N LYS A 105 -7.95 -15.26 -7.16
CA LYS A 105 -6.77 -15.72 -6.43
C LYS A 105 -5.70 -14.62 -6.30
N ILE A 106 -5.39 -13.91 -7.39
CA ILE A 106 -4.39 -12.82 -7.37
C ILE A 106 -4.85 -11.70 -6.43
N ALA A 107 -6.12 -11.29 -6.53
CA ALA A 107 -6.69 -10.25 -5.67
C ALA A 107 -6.66 -10.64 -4.19
N ASN A 108 -7.00 -11.89 -3.88
CA ASN A 108 -7.00 -12.40 -2.51
C ASN A 108 -5.57 -12.50 -1.94
N GLN A 109 -4.59 -12.96 -2.72
CA GLN A 109 -3.19 -13.02 -2.27
C GLN A 109 -2.64 -11.62 -1.97
N ARG A 110 -2.93 -10.64 -2.85
CA ARG A 110 -2.57 -9.25 -2.64
C ARG A 110 -3.21 -8.70 -1.36
N ARG A 111 -4.52 -8.87 -1.20
CA ARG A 111 -5.24 -8.41 0.00
C ARG A 111 -4.70 -9.05 1.27
N ASP A 112 -4.45 -10.36 1.27
CA ASP A 112 -3.91 -11.08 2.42
C ASP A 112 -2.56 -10.51 2.86
N PHE A 113 -1.64 -10.31 1.91
CA PHE A 113 -0.35 -9.67 2.17
C PHE A 113 -0.50 -8.27 2.77
N LEU A 114 -1.33 -7.41 2.17
CA LEU A 114 -1.51 -6.04 2.66
C LEU A 114 -2.21 -5.98 4.01
N HIS A 115 -3.21 -6.84 4.27
CA HIS A 115 -3.85 -6.90 5.59
C HIS A 115 -2.86 -7.36 6.66
N LYS A 116 -2.04 -8.39 6.38
CA LYS A 116 -1.02 -8.86 7.33
C LYS A 116 0.00 -7.76 7.63
N LYS A 117 0.52 -7.09 6.60
CA LYS A 117 1.49 -6.01 6.79
C LYS A 117 0.90 -4.80 7.52
N SER A 118 -0.30 -4.34 7.15
CA SER A 118 -0.93 -3.22 7.84
C SER A 118 -1.33 -3.54 9.29
N CYS A 119 -1.75 -4.77 9.61
CA CYS A 119 -1.94 -5.19 11.00
C CYS A 119 -0.61 -5.19 11.76
N TYR A 120 0.42 -5.86 11.20
CA TYR A 120 1.74 -5.95 11.81
C TYR A 120 2.30 -4.59 12.24
N LEU A 121 2.13 -3.56 11.39
CA LEU A 121 2.59 -2.20 11.68
C LEU A 121 1.69 -1.47 12.67
N ALA A 122 0.36 -1.54 12.51
CA ALA A 122 -0.58 -0.90 13.43
C ALA A 122 -0.42 -1.42 14.87
N ASP A 123 -0.07 -2.70 15.02
CA ASP A 123 0.15 -3.31 16.33
C ASP A 123 1.46 -2.84 17.01
N ARG A 124 2.43 -2.29 16.26
CA ARG A 124 3.78 -1.95 16.74
C ARG A 124 4.05 -0.46 16.88
N TYR A 125 3.40 0.36 16.06
CA TYR A 125 3.68 1.80 15.97
C TYR A 125 2.43 2.59 16.28
N ASP A 126 2.63 3.74 16.92
CA ASP A 126 1.57 4.63 17.39
C ASP A 126 1.28 5.72 16.35
N VAL A 127 2.33 6.14 15.66
CA VAL A 127 2.26 7.11 14.57
C VAL A 127 3.08 6.59 13.40
N ILE A 128 2.45 6.55 12.23
CA ILE A 128 3.14 6.20 11.00
C ILE A 128 3.05 7.37 10.01
N GLY A 129 4.20 7.89 9.60
CA GLY A 129 4.34 8.88 8.55
C GLY A 129 4.41 8.23 7.17
N ILE A 130 3.67 8.78 6.22
CA ILE A 130 3.76 8.45 4.79
C ILE A 130 3.80 9.73 3.97
N GLU A 131 4.41 9.71 2.79
CA GLU A 131 4.27 10.83 1.86
C GLU A 131 2.87 10.86 1.21
N ASP A 132 2.34 12.06 0.98
CA ASP A 132 1.10 12.26 0.21
C ASP A 132 1.34 12.13 -1.30
N ILE A 133 1.65 10.90 -1.72
CA ILE A 133 1.96 10.62 -3.12
C ILE A 133 0.69 10.24 -3.88
N SER A 134 0.42 10.94 -4.98
CA SER A 134 -0.56 10.50 -5.96
C SER A 134 -0.01 9.36 -6.83
N VAL A 135 -0.17 8.13 -6.35
CA VAL A 135 0.15 6.89 -7.07
C VAL A 135 -0.54 6.81 -8.43
N LYS A 136 -1.74 7.40 -8.55
CA LYS A 136 -2.46 7.53 -9.82
C LYS A 136 -1.71 8.40 -10.83
N ASN A 137 -1.08 9.48 -10.38
CA ASN A 137 -0.27 10.34 -11.26
C ASN A 137 1.03 9.65 -11.66
N MET A 138 1.68 8.92 -10.74
CA MET A 138 2.86 8.11 -11.06
C MET A 138 2.56 7.02 -12.11
N ALA A 139 1.38 6.39 -12.06
CA ALA A 139 0.97 5.41 -13.05
C ALA A 139 0.73 6.01 -14.45
N LYS A 140 0.41 7.30 -14.54
CA LYS A 140 0.10 8.02 -15.79
C LYS A 140 1.34 8.56 -16.51
N HIS A 141 2.43 8.86 -15.79
CA HIS A 141 3.62 9.47 -16.39
C HIS A 141 4.31 8.51 -17.37
N LYS A 142 4.14 8.79 -18.67
CA LYS A 142 5.03 8.37 -19.75
C LYS A 142 6.04 9.50 -19.98
N LYS A 143 7.29 9.36 -19.55
CA LYS A 143 8.39 10.16 -20.13
C LYS A 143 9.23 9.23 -21.00
N GLY A 144 9.29 9.54 -22.30
CA GLY A 144 10.39 9.10 -23.18
C GLY A 144 10.41 7.64 -23.67
N GLY A 145 9.26 7.00 -23.89
CA GLY A 145 9.17 5.84 -24.80
C GLY A 145 10.02 4.60 -24.49
N LYS A 146 9.54 3.72 -23.61
CA LYS A 146 9.54 2.23 -23.80
C LYS A 146 8.92 1.46 -22.63
N PHE A 147 8.74 2.05 -21.44
CA PHE A 147 8.17 1.36 -20.28
C PHE A 147 7.09 2.18 -19.56
N SER A 148 5.89 1.60 -19.41
CA SER A 148 4.88 2.12 -18.51
C SER A 148 5.10 1.59 -17.10
N PHE A 149 5.40 2.46 -16.13
CA PHE A 149 5.43 2.08 -14.70
C PHE A 149 4.05 1.68 -14.17
N GLY A 150 2.98 1.97 -14.92
CA GLY A 150 1.59 1.67 -14.56
C GLY A 150 1.35 0.23 -14.12
N LYS A 151 2.08 -0.76 -14.65
CA LYS A 151 1.91 -2.16 -14.23
C LYS A 151 2.50 -2.45 -12.85
N SER A 152 3.72 -1.99 -12.58
CA SER A 152 4.36 -2.16 -11.27
C SER A 152 3.61 -1.36 -10.21
N VAL A 153 3.20 -0.14 -10.54
CA VAL A 153 2.42 0.74 -9.66
C VAL A 153 1.03 0.16 -9.38
N ALA A 154 0.34 -0.39 -10.40
CA ALA A 154 -0.94 -1.06 -10.21
C ALA A 154 -0.82 -2.41 -9.45
N ASP A 155 0.36 -3.04 -9.44
CA ASP A 155 0.58 -4.29 -8.71
C ASP A 155 0.96 -4.06 -7.24
N ASN A 156 1.75 -3.02 -6.94
CA ASN A 156 2.30 -2.71 -5.61
C ASN A 156 1.22 -2.53 -4.52
N GLY A 157 0.06 -1.95 -4.87
CA GLY A 157 -1.08 -1.91 -3.96
C GLY A 157 -1.02 -0.83 -2.86
N TRP A 158 -0.12 0.14 -2.96
CA TRP A 158 0.08 1.24 -1.99
C TRP A 158 -1.21 1.86 -1.45
N ASN A 159 -2.10 2.35 -2.32
CA ASN A 159 -3.33 3.01 -1.85
C ASN A 159 -4.23 2.07 -1.04
N MET A 160 -4.25 0.78 -1.38
CA MET A 160 -5.02 -0.20 -0.60
C MET A 160 -4.34 -0.45 0.75
N PHE A 161 -3.01 -0.49 0.77
CA PHE A 161 -2.23 -0.63 1.99
C PHE A 161 -2.40 0.57 2.93
N THR A 162 -2.27 1.80 2.43
CA THR A 162 -2.38 3.02 3.26
C THR A 162 -3.79 3.18 3.81
N ASN A 163 -4.83 2.92 3.01
CA ASN A 163 -6.20 2.89 3.51
C ASN A 163 -6.39 1.82 4.60
N MET A 164 -5.77 0.65 4.44
CA MET A 164 -5.83 -0.40 5.47
C MET A 164 -5.10 -0.04 6.74
N LEU A 165 -3.96 0.64 6.61
CA LEU A 165 -3.16 1.09 7.73
C LEU A 165 -3.89 2.20 8.51
N ASP A 166 -4.49 3.14 7.79
CA ASP A 166 -5.25 4.27 8.33
C ASP A 166 -6.36 3.82 9.29
N TYR A 167 -7.31 2.99 8.80
CA TYR A 167 -8.40 2.56 9.67
C TYR A 167 -7.95 1.66 10.82
N LYS A 168 -6.86 0.91 10.67
CA LYS A 168 -6.35 0.03 11.74
C LYS A 168 -5.66 0.79 12.86
N LEU A 169 -4.90 1.83 12.50
CA LEU A 169 -4.35 2.77 13.47
C LEU A 169 -5.49 3.51 14.15
N ALA A 170 -6.44 4.04 13.38
CA ALA A 170 -7.60 4.73 13.93
C ALA A 170 -8.37 3.88 14.93
N TRP A 171 -8.60 2.58 14.69
CA TRP A 171 -9.24 1.66 15.64
C TRP A 171 -8.50 1.46 16.97
N GLN A 172 -7.22 1.83 17.04
CA GLN A 172 -6.39 1.72 18.24
C GLN A 172 -6.09 3.11 18.86
N GLY A 173 -6.73 4.19 18.40
CA GLY A 173 -6.44 5.55 18.87
C GLY A 173 -5.13 6.14 18.35
N LYS A 174 -4.56 5.49 17.32
CA LYS A 174 -3.27 5.79 16.70
C LYS A 174 -3.44 6.61 15.42
N LYS A 175 -2.36 7.16 14.87
CA LYS A 175 -2.42 8.10 13.74
C LYS A 175 -1.60 7.67 12.53
N LEU A 176 -2.20 7.79 11.34
CA LEU A 176 -1.47 7.83 10.07
C LEU A 176 -1.30 9.29 9.65
N VAL A 177 -0.05 9.76 9.52
CA VAL A 177 0.26 11.14 9.15
C VAL A 177 0.71 11.19 7.71
N LYS A 178 0.02 11.99 6.89
CA LYS A 178 0.42 12.27 5.51
C LYS A 178 1.30 13.51 5.48
N ILE A 179 2.56 13.31 5.11
CA ILE A 179 3.55 14.36 4.92
C ILE A 179 3.32 15.02 3.57
N ASP A 180 3.41 16.35 3.53
CA ASP A 180 3.26 17.12 2.29
C ASP A 180 4.26 16.64 1.23
N LYS A 181 3.79 16.45 0.00
CA LYS A 181 4.58 15.97 -1.14
C LYS A 181 5.78 16.87 -1.52
N TRP A 182 5.79 18.12 -1.08
CA TRP A 182 6.88 19.07 -1.30
C TRP A 182 7.92 19.05 -0.17
N TYR A 183 7.65 18.32 0.92
CA TYR A 183 8.62 18.10 1.97
C TYR A 183 9.85 17.37 1.38
N PRO A 184 11.06 17.92 1.52
CA PRO A 184 12.25 17.40 0.83
C PRO A 184 12.88 16.19 1.53
N SER A 185 12.06 15.19 1.90
CA SER A 185 12.44 13.97 2.63
C SER A 185 13.70 13.30 2.08
N SER A 186 13.79 13.11 0.76
CA SER A 186 14.92 12.43 0.11
C SER A 186 16.17 13.31 -0.04
N GLN A 187 16.03 14.63 0.09
CA GLN A 187 17.10 15.62 -0.07
C GLN A 187 17.73 15.99 1.28
N LEU A 188 16.99 15.92 2.37
CA LEU A 188 17.49 16.29 3.69
C LEU A 188 18.41 15.21 4.27
N CYS A 189 19.57 15.59 4.77
CA CYS A 189 20.36 14.74 5.65
C CYS A 189 19.64 14.62 7.00
N HIS A 190 19.18 13.41 7.37
CA HIS A 190 18.50 13.22 8.66
C HIS A 190 19.39 13.48 9.88
N VAL A 191 20.72 13.56 9.70
CA VAL A 191 21.68 13.81 10.79
C VAL A 191 21.86 15.30 11.06
N CYS A 192 21.97 16.14 10.02
CA CYS A 192 22.39 17.54 10.18
C CYS A 192 21.52 18.57 9.43
N GLY A 193 20.45 18.12 8.75
CA GLY A 193 19.51 18.96 8.02
C GLY A 193 20.03 19.54 6.69
N TYR A 194 21.24 19.17 6.24
CA TYR A 194 21.74 19.62 4.93
C TYR A 194 20.82 19.15 3.80
N GLN A 195 20.40 20.06 2.92
CA GLN A 195 19.55 19.72 1.78
C GLN A 195 20.39 19.51 0.51
N ASN A 196 20.53 18.24 0.10
CA ASN A 196 21.19 17.87 -1.14
C ASN A 196 20.21 17.86 -2.33
N GLN A 197 20.29 18.89 -3.18
CA GLN A 197 19.44 18.99 -4.37
C GLN A 197 19.75 17.94 -5.46
N GLU A 198 20.95 17.35 -5.47
CA GLU A 198 21.34 16.34 -6.47
C GLU A 198 20.47 15.09 -6.40
N THR A 199 19.94 14.77 -5.21
CA THR A 199 19.04 13.62 -4.99
C THR A 199 17.67 13.76 -5.67
N LYS A 200 17.38 14.90 -6.32
CA LYS A 200 16.27 15.05 -7.27
C LYS A 200 16.45 14.14 -8.47
N ASP A 201 17.69 13.81 -8.85
CA ASP A 201 17.95 12.73 -9.79
C ASP A 201 17.73 11.38 -9.10
N LEU A 202 16.72 10.64 -9.58
CA LEU A 202 16.34 9.32 -9.05
C LEU A 202 17.43 8.26 -9.26
N SER A 203 18.43 8.52 -10.12
CA SER A 203 19.59 7.65 -10.32
C SER A 203 20.53 7.66 -9.10
N VAL A 204 20.51 8.73 -8.30
CA VAL A 204 21.31 8.86 -7.09
C VAL A 204 20.68 8.04 -5.98
N ARG A 205 21.25 6.85 -5.74
CA ARG A 205 20.77 5.90 -4.71
C ARG A 205 21.49 6.05 -3.39
N ASP A 206 22.76 6.41 -3.44
CA ASP A 206 23.61 6.62 -2.28
C ASP A 206 24.37 7.94 -2.42
N TRP A 207 24.54 8.66 -1.32
CA TRP A 207 25.27 9.93 -1.29
C TRP A 207 25.91 10.16 0.08
N ASN A 208 26.99 10.94 0.12
CA ASN A 208 27.63 11.36 1.35
C ASN A 208 27.24 12.81 1.64
N CYS A 209 26.85 13.12 2.87
CA CYS A 209 26.52 14.47 3.25
C CYS A 209 27.79 15.34 3.28
N PRO A 210 27.90 16.42 2.49
CA PRO A 210 29.09 17.27 2.46
C PRO A 210 29.29 18.04 3.77
N LYS A 211 28.21 18.24 4.56
CA LYS A 211 28.25 18.98 5.84
C LYS A 211 28.74 18.14 7.03
N CYS A 212 28.29 16.88 7.16
CA CYS A 212 28.59 16.04 8.33
C CYS A 212 29.26 14.70 8.00
N GLY A 213 29.48 14.40 6.72
CA GLY A 213 30.17 13.19 6.27
C GLY A 213 29.35 11.90 6.31
N SER A 214 28.12 11.92 6.83
CA SER A 214 27.28 10.71 6.90
C SER A 214 26.93 10.17 5.52
N ARG A 215 27.05 8.85 5.36
CA ARG A 215 26.59 8.14 4.16
C ARG A 215 25.11 7.83 4.25
N HIS A 216 24.38 8.08 3.18
CA HIS A 216 22.94 7.85 3.10
C HIS A 216 22.58 6.96 1.93
N ASN A 217 21.73 5.96 2.19
CA ASN A 217 20.86 5.40 1.17
C ASN A 217 19.62 6.31 1.05
N ARG A 218 19.27 6.72 -0.18
CA ARG A 218 18.25 7.75 -0.44
C ARG A 218 16.88 7.42 0.15
N ASP A 219 16.38 6.20 -0.07
CA ASP A 219 15.03 5.81 0.37
C ASP A 219 14.98 5.60 1.89
N LYS A 220 16.03 4.99 2.47
CA LYS A 220 16.14 4.83 3.94
C LYS A 220 16.20 6.19 4.65
N ASN A 221 16.99 7.12 4.10
CA ASN A 221 17.10 8.48 4.61
C ASN A 221 15.76 9.24 4.48
N ALA A 222 15.06 9.10 3.35
CA ALA A 222 13.73 9.66 3.17
C ALA A 222 12.75 9.13 4.23
N ALA A 223 12.72 7.81 4.46
CA ALA A 223 11.88 7.19 5.48
C ALA A 223 12.17 7.72 6.89
N ILE A 224 13.44 7.96 7.26
CA ILE A 224 13.79 8.56 8.54
C ILE A 224 13.28 10.00 8.65
N ASN A 225 13.45 10.82 7.60
CA ASN A 225 12.94 12.20 7.62
C ASN A 225 11.40 12.25 7.68
N ILE A 226 10.71 11.33 7.00
CA ILE A 226 9.25 11.18 7.07
C ILE A 226 8.81 10.86 8.51
N ARG A 227 9.55 9.98 9.21
CA ARG A 227 9.29 9.67 10.63
C ARG A 227 9.40 10.91 11.50
N GLU A 228 10.50 11.67 11.37
CA GLU A 228 10.73 12.87 12.17
C GLU A 228 9.69 13.95 11.90
N GLU A 229 9.29 14.13 10.65
CA GLU A 229 8.24 15.08 10.31
C GLU A 229 6.87 14.64 10.85
N ALA A 230 6.56 13.35 10.80
CA ALA A 230 5.34 12.80 11.38
C ALA A 230 5.31 12.97 12.91
N ARG A 231 6.46 12.80 13.56
CA ARG A 231 6.64 13.10 14.99
C ARG A 231 6.39 14.56 15.29
N ARG A 232 6.99 15.48 14.52
CA ARG A 232 6.79 16.93 14.67
C ARG A 232 5.32 17.36 14.51
N ILE A 233 4.57 16.74 13.60
CA ILE A 233 3.15 17.02 13.36
C ILE A 233 2.25 16.43 14.46
N SER A 234 2.69 15.35 15.10
CA SER A 234 1.87 14.60 16.07
C SER A 234 2.16 14.93 17.53
N ALA A 235 3.27 15.63 17.80
CA ALA A 235 3.61 16.23 19.09
C ALA A 235 2.76 17.48 19.34
#